data_AF-A0A524LYE3-F1
#
_entry.id   AF-A0A524LYE3-F1
#
_cell.length_a   1.000
_cell.length_b   1.000
_cell.length_c   1.000
_cell.angle_alpha   90.00
_cell.angle_beta   90.00
_cell.angle_gamma   90.00
#
_symmetry.space_group_name_H-M   'P 1'
#
loop_
_entity.id
_entity.type
_entity.pdbx_description
1 polymer ?
#
loop_
_entity_poly.entity_id
_entity_poly.type
_entity_poly.pdbx_seq_one_letter_code
_entity_poly.pdbx_strand_id
1 'polypeptide(L)'
;MKTGRVIGSVVATRKVESFEGHRLLLLQPTDEAGKASGQPIVAVDICQAGPGDLVLYEGGREAATAMQATFNPSDATIMAIIDDVNVEGGPS
;
A
#
# COMPACT_ATOMS: atom_id res chain seq x y z
N MET A 1 6.96 -8.67 -0.40
CA MET A 1 5.66 -8.17 -0.90
C MET A 1 4.54 -8.64 0.02
N LYS A 2 3.61 -7.75 0.38
CA LYS A 2 2.45 -8.01 1.27
C LYS A 2 1.16 -7.53 0.61
N THR A 3 0.03 -8.11 1.01
CA THR A 3 -1.31 -7.67 0.57
C THR A 3 -1.95 -6.77 1.62
N GLY A 4 -2.76 -5.81 1.16
CA GLY A 4 -3.56 -4.97 2.04
C GLY A 4 -4.77 -4.41 1.31
N ARG A 5 -5.76 -3.96 2.06
CA ARG A 5 -6.94 -3.28 1.53
C ARG A 5 -6.87 -1.80 1.87
N VAL A 6 -7.10 -0.94 0.87
CA VAL A 6 -7.21 0.50 1.10
C VAL A 6 -8.50 0.77 1.88
N ILE A 7 -8.37 1.36 3.06
CA ILE A 7 -9.52 1.70 3.93
C ILE A 7 -9.72 3.21 4.06
N GLY A 8 -8.84 4.03 3.47
CA GLY A 8 -8.98 5.48 3.46
C GLY A 8 -7.75 6.20 2.92
N SER A 9 -7.72 7.50 3.14
CA SER A 9 -6.61 8.39 2.73
C SER A 9 -6.13 9.23 3.89
N VAL A 10 -4.84 9.59 3.87
CA VAL A 10 -4.23 10.53 4.80
C VAL A 10 -3.85 11.81 4.06
N VAL A 11 -4.22 12.96 4.62
CA VAL A 11 -3.84 14.28 4.08
C VAL A 11 -2.79 14.90 4.99
N ALA A 12 -1.64 15.26 4.41
CA ALA A 12 -0.56 15.96 5.10
C ALA A 12 -0.21 17.24 4.33
N THR A 13 -0.53 18.40 4.91
CA THR A 13 -0.21 19.72 4.35
C THR A 13 1.28 20.04 4.43
N ARG A 14 1.98 19.48 5.42
CA ARG A 14 3.43 19.59 5.58
C ARG A 14 4.04 18.19 5.54
N LYS A 15 4.91 17.94 4.58
CA LYS A 15 5.60 16.67 4.35
C LYS A 15 6.94 16.92 3.69
N VAL A 16 7.77 15.89 3.61
CA VAL A 16 9.04 15.97 2.89
C VAL A 16 8.79 16.11 1.38
N GLU A 17 9.70 16.79 0.69
CA GLU A 17 9.60 17.05 -0.75
C GLU A 17 9.41 15.77 -1.57
N SER A 18 10.04 14.67 -1.17
CA SER A 18 9.93 13.39 -1.86
C SER A 18 8.52 12.77 -1.81
N PHE A 19 7.64 13.23 -0.92
CA PHE A 19 6.24 12.80 -0.84
C PHE A 19 5.29 13.78 -1.55
N GLU A 20 5.79 14.88 -2.10
CA GLU A 20 4.97 15.80 -2.87
C GLU A 20 4.44 15.13 -4.14
N GLY A 21 3.22 15.48 -4.53
CA GLY A 21 2.52 14.86 -5.66
C GLY A 21 2.03 13.43 -5.44
N HIS A 22 2.41 12.76 -4.35
CA HIS A 22 1.98 11.41 -4.04
C HIS A 22 0.78 11.39 -3.09
N ARG A 23 -0.10 10.40 -3.28
CA ARG A 23 -1.17 10.11 -2.33
C ARG A 23 -0.63 9.27 -1.18
N LEU A 24 -1.14 9.53 0.02
CA LEU A 24 -0.91 8.70 1.20
C LEU A 24 -2.22 7.98 1.50
N LEU A 25 -2.19 6.66 1.47
CA LEU A 25 -3.37 5.82 1.66
C LEU A 25 -3.26 5.05 2.98
N LEU A 26 -4.38 4.93 3.69
CA LEU A 26 -4.48 4.09 4.87
C LEU A 26 -4.81 2.67 4.42
N LEU A 27 -3.91 1.74 4.70
CA LEU A 27 -4.05 0.33 4.36
C LEU A 27 -4.33 -0.49 5.61
N GLN A 28 -5.29 -1.40 5.53
CA GLN A 28 -5.39 -2.54 6.44
C GLN A 28 -4.61 -3.70 5.81
N PRO A 29 -3.47 -4.14 6.37
CA PRO A 29 -2.80 -5.33 5.88
C PRO A 29 -3.73 -6.55 5.95
N THR A 30 -3.56 -7.49 5.03
CA THR A 30 -4.39 -8.69 4.92
C THR A 30 -3.57 -9.96 4.94
N ASP A 31 -4.17 -11.07 5.35
CA ASP A 31 -3.62 -12.41 5.15
C ASP A 31 -3.94 -12.95 3.73
N GLU A 32 -3.51 -14.18 3.45
CA GLU A 32 -3.73 -14.87 2.17
C GLU A 32 -5.21 -15.11 1.85
N ALA A 33 -6.09 -15.10 2.87
CA ALA A 33 -7.54 -15.20 2.72
C ALA A 33 -8.21 -13.82 2.60
N GLY A 34 -7.45 -12.74 2.50
CA GLY A 34 -7.95 -11.37 2.41
C GLY A 34 -8.53 -10.83 3.72
N LYS A 35 -8.34 -11.51 4.85
CA LYS A 35 -8.81 -11.04 6.16
C LYS A 35 -7.81 -10.06 6.76
N ALA A 36 -8.33 -9.10 7.53
CA ALA A 36 -7.52 -8.11 8.21
C ALA A 36 -6.46 -8.76 9.12
N SER A 37 -5.22 -8.30 8.98
CA SER A 37 -4.05 -8.74 9.75
C SER A 37 -3.31 -7.51 10.28
N GLY A 38 -3.02 -7.51 11.59
CA GLY A 38 -2.30 -6.42 12.24
C GLY A 38 -3.04 -5.08 12.24
N GLN A 39 -2.28 -4.01 12.49
CA GLN A 39 -2.80 -2.65 12.57
C GLN A 39 -2.76 -1.95 11.20
N PRO A 40 -3.67 -0.99 10.93
CA PRO A 40 -3.58 -0.14 9.77
C PRO A 40 -2.26 0.62 9.68
N ILE A 41 -1.75 0.78 8.46
CA ILE A 41 -0.52 1.51 8.16
C ILE A 41 -0.79 2.56 7.08
N VAL A 42 0.07 3.57 6.99
CA VAL A 42 0.04 4.55 5.90
C VAL A 42 1.04 4.12 4.85
N ALA A 43 0.63 4.10 3.58
CA ALA A 43 1.51 3.79 2.46
C ALA A 43 1.46 4.90 1.40
N VAL A 44 2.59 5.12 0.73
CA VAL A 44 2.67 5.93 -0.48
C VAL A 44 2.01 5.17 -1.63
N ASP A 45 1.18 5.85 -2.41
CA ASP A 45 0.54 5.29 -3.61
C ASP A 45 1.20 5.80 -4.89
N ILE A 46 1.77 4.87 -5.67
CA ILE A 46 2.29 5.12 -7.02
C ILE A 46 1.45 4.46 -8.12
N CYS A 47 0.39 3.73 -7.77
CA CYS A 47 -0.42 2.92 -8.69
C CYS A 47 -1.83 3.46 -8.91
N GLN A 48 -2.15 4.53 -8.19
CA GLN A 48 -3.42 5.19 -8.22
C GLN A 48 -4.60 4.45 -7.54
N ALA A 49 -4.33 3.67 -6.49
CA ALA A 49 -5.36 2.95 -5.74
C ALA A 49 -6.41 3.87 -5.06
N GLY A 50 -7.57 3.31 -4.75
CA GLY A 50 -8.68 3.97 -4.04
C GLY A 50 -9.26 3.10 -2.92
N PRO A 51 -10.10 3.68 -2.03
CA PRO A 51 -10.75 2.92 -0.96
C PRO A 51 -11.52 1.71 -1.48
N GLY A 52 -11.30 0.56 -0.85
CA GLY A 52 -11.87 -0.72 -1.26
C GLY A 52 -10.91 -1.58 -2.08
N ASP A 53 -9.93 -1.00 -2.77
CA ASP A 53 -8.99 -1.75 -3.59
C ASP A 53 -8.15 -2.70 -2.73
N LEU A 54 -7.97 -3.92 -3.24
CA LEU A 54 -6.95 -4.82 -2.75
C LEU A 54 -5.64 -4.47 -3.47
N VAL A 55 -4.55 -4.33 -2.72
CA VAL A 55 -3.27 -3.84 -3.24
C VAL A 55 -2.13 -4.73 -2.79
N LEU A 56 -1.07 -4.74 -3.60
CA LEU A 56 0.22 -5.28 -3.25
C LEU A 56 1.14 -4.11 -2.85
N TYR A 57 1.75 -4.20 -1.69
CA TYR A 57 2.67 -3.19 -1.19
C TYR A 57 3.96 -3.82 -0.66
N GLU A 58 5.03 -3.04 -0.61
CA GLU A 58 6.23 -3.43 0.11
C GLU A 58 6.45 -2.54 1.32
N GLY A 59 7.08 -3.11 2.35
CA GLY A 59 7.42 -2.40 3.58
C GLY A 59 8.92 -2.37 3.86
N GLY A 60 9.34 -1.51 4.80
CA GLY A 60 10.74 -1.34 5.17
C GLY A 60 11.55 -0.66 4.06
N ARG A 61 12.87 -0.92 4.01
CA ARG A 61 13.79 -0.21 3.10
C ARG A 61 13.46 -0.41 1.61
N GLU A 62 12.89 -1.54 1.25
CA GLU A 62 12.50 -1.84 -0.13
C GLU A 62 11.25 -1.04 -0.58
N ALA A 63 10.46 -0.48 0.34
CA ALA A 63 9.36 0.41 -0.03
C ALA A 63 9.85 1.69 -0.71
N ALA A 64 11.00 2.22 -0.27
CA ALA A 64 11.59 3.42 -0.83
C ALA A 64 12.04 3.24 -2.28
N THR A 65 12.42 2.02 -2.70
CA THR A 65 12.92 1.75 -4.07
C THR A 65 11.82 1.80 -5.13
N ALA A 66 10.56 1.69 -4.71
CA ALA A 66 9.40 1.79 -5.58
C ALA A 66 9.14 3.22 -6.08
N MET A 67 9.55 4.23 -5.31
CA MET A 67 9.33 5.63 -5.65
C MET A 67 10.36 6.15 -6.64
N GLN A 68 9.97 7.13 -7.46
CA GLN A 68 10.90 7.80 -8.40
C GLN A 68 12.01 8.56 -7.68
N ALA A 69 11.70 9.17 -6.52
CA ALA A 69 12.67 9.87 -5.71
C ALA A 69 13.59 8.86 -5.00
N THR A 70 14.86 8.76 -5.40
CA THR A 70 15.81 7.78 -4.84
C THR A 70 16.18 8.04 -3.38
N PHE A 71 15.99 9.26 -2.88
CA PHE A 71 16.17 9.61 -1.47
C PHE A 71 14.81 10.00 -0.85
N ASN A 72 14.11 9.00 -0.32
CA ASN A 72 12.81 9.18 0.31
C ASN A 72 12.71 8.34 1.60
N PRO A 73 11.86 8.74 2.56
CA PRO A 73 11.68 8.03 3.82
C PRO A 73 10.56 6.99 3.79
N SER A 74 10.06 6.57 2.61
CA SER A 74 8.95 5.61 2.55
C SER A 74 9.33 4.27 3.14
N ASP A 75 8.56 3.82 4.12
CA ASP A 75 8.63 2.50 4.73
C ASP A 75 7.42 1.62 4.36
N ALA A 76 6.51 2.14 3.53
CA ALA A 76 5.43 1.40 2.90
C ALA A 76 5.00 2.05 1.57
N THR A 77 5.04 1.29 0.47
CA THR A 77 4.64 1.79 -0.86
C THR A 77 3.78 0.76 -1.61
N ILE A 78 2.63 1.20 -2.12
CA ILE A 78 1.73 0.41 -2.96
C ILE A 78 2.35 0.31 -4.36
N MET A 79 2.52 -0.91 -4.86
CA MET A 79 3.17 -1.19 -6.15
C MET A 79 2.27 -1.88 -7.17
N ALA A 80 1.08 -2.36 -6.76
CA ALA A 80 0.06 -2.85 -7.67
C ALA A 80 -1.34 -2.79 -7.04
N ILE A 81 -2.36 -2.68 -7.89
CA ILE A 81 -3.75 -3.00 -7.56
C ILE A 81 -3.97 -4.46 -7.97
N ILE A 82 -4.61 -5.24 -7.11
CA ILE A 82 -4.84 -6.67 -7.32
C ILE A 82 -6.25 -6.86 -7.87
N ASP A 83 -6.35 -7.39 -9.08
CA ASP A 83 -7.64 -7.71 -9.72
C ASP A 83 -8.27 -8.99 -9.15
N ASP A 84 -7.45 -10.03 -8.93
CA ASP A 84 -7.90 -11.33 -8.44
C ASP A 84 -6.79 -12.07 -7.65
N VAL A 85 -7.19 -12.93 -6.71
CA VAL A 85 -6.30 -13.81 -5.95
C VAL A 85 -6.85 -15.23 -6.01
N ASN A 86 -6.18 -16.09 -6.76
CA ASN A 86 -6.54 -17.50 -6.85
C ASN A 86 -5.70 -18.33 -5.87
N VAL A 87 -6.37 -19.01 -4.93
CA VAL A 87 -5.75 -19.94 -3.97
C VAL A 87 -6.30 -21.33 -4.25
N GLU A 88 -5.44 -22.27 -4.63
CA GLU A 88 -5.86 -23.67 -4.85
C GLU A 88 -6.50 -24.25 -3.57
N GLY A 89 -7.76 -24.69 -3.68
CA GLY A 89 -8.52 -25.25 -2.55
C GLY A 89 -9.15 -24.23 -1.60
N GLY A 90 -9.12 -22.92 -1.92
CA GLY A 90 -9.82 -21.87 -1.18
C GLY A 90 -11.34 -21.86 -1.43
N PRO A 91 -12.14 -21.21 -0.57
CA PRO A 91 -13.56 -21.03 -0.81
C PRO A 91 -13.78 -20.20 -2.08
N SER A 92 -14.68 -20.69 -2.95
CA SER A 92 -15.13 -20.03 -4.18
C SER A 92 -15.87 -18.73 -3.94
#